data_AF-A0A6C0FHS8-F1
#
_entry.id   AF-A0A6C0FHS8-F1
#
_cell.length_a   1.000
_cell.length_b   1.000
_cell.length_c   1.000
_cell.angle_alpha   90.00
_cell.angle_beta   90.00
_cell.angle_gamma   90.00
#
_symmetry.space_group_name_H-M   'P 1'
#
loop_
_entity.id
_entity.type
_entity.pdbx_description
1 polymer ?
#
loop_
_entity_poly.entity_id
_entity_poly.type
_entity_poly.pdbx_seq_one_letter_code
_entity_poly.pdbx_strand_id
1 'polypeptide(L)'
;MTDSKQAPPNFDEHIPQLIEAYLHSSANAGPGILAIAFDSDTGDCNCNYVTINNVPPEIRESHDELLKECEEEHVPIHLIFHDSDKNFAEGTAHRFKIKAKPPEEEQNKELGVIEEE
;
A
#
# COMPACT_ATOMS: atom_id res chain seq x y z
N MET A 1 16.01 -25.04 -24.49
CA MET A 1 14.81 -24.70 -23.71
C MET A 1 15.12 -23.34 -23.12
N THR A 2 14.58 -22.27 -23.72
CA THR A 2 14.79 -20.92 -23.19
C THR A 2 13.97 -20.82 -21.92
N ASP A 3 14.65 -20.66 -20.79
CA ASP A 3 14.09 -20.26 -19.52
C ASP A 3 13.54 -18.85 -19.70
N SER A 4 12.31 -18.75 -20.21
CA SER A 4 11.66 -17.49 -20.54
C SER A 4 10.84 -17.02 -19.34
N LYS A 5 11.48 -16.91 -18.18
CA LYS A 5 10.88 -16.21 -17.03
C LYS A 5 10.76 -14.73 -17.37
N GLN A 6 9.57 -14.18 -17.20
CA GLN A 6 9.36 -12.75 -17.35
C GLN A 6 10.06 -12.01 -16.20
N ALA A 7 10.71 -10.89 -16.52
CA ALA A 7 11.26 -10.03 -15.49
C ALA A 7 10.09 -9.43 -14.69
N PRO A 8 10.22 -9.30 -13.36
CA PRO A 8 9.23 -8.59 -12.57
C PRO A 8 9.06 -7.17 -13.11
N PRO A 9 7.83 -6.65 -13.15
CA PRO A 9 7.60 -5.27 -13.56
C PRO A 9 8.32 -4.33 -12.60
N ASN A 10 8.67 -3.13 -13.08
CA ASN A 10 9.24 -2.10 -12.24
C ASN A 10 8.16 -1.58 -11.29
N PHE A 11 8.02 -2.22 -10.12
CA PHE A 11 6.99 -1.88 -9.16
C PHE A 11 7.14 -0.46 -8.60
N ASP A 12 8.33 0.12 -8.66
CA ASP A 12 8.60 1.47 -8.16
C ASP A 12 7.73 2.52 -8.86
N GLU A 13 7.46 2.35 -10.16
CA GLU A 13 6.60 3.26 -10.93
C GLU A 13 5.12 3.13 -10.56
N HIS A 14 4.74 2.02 -9.92
CA HIS A 14 3.38 1.71 -9.50
C HIS A 14 3.13 1.93 -8.00
N ILE A 15 4.18 2.19 -7.21
CA ILE A 15 4.09 2.47 -5.77
C ILE A 15 2.99 3.50 -5.44
N PRO A 16 2.85 4.64 -6.15
CA PRO A 16 1.79 5.60 -5.84
C PRO A 16 0.37 5.01 -5.95
N GLN A 17 0.12 4.20 -6.98
CA GLN A 17 -1.19 3.57 -7.20
C GLN A 17 -1.46 2.48 -6.15
N LEU A 18 -0.42 1.73 -5.76
CA LEU A 18 -0.50 0.72 -4.71
C LEU A 18 -0.77 1.34 -3.33
N ILE A 19 -0.17 2.50 -3.06
CA ILE A 19 -0.44 3.30 -1.86
C ILE A 19 -1.92 3.72 -1.83
N GLU A 20 -2.46 4.25 -2.93
CA GLU A 20 -3.88 4.64 -3.00
C GLU A 20 -4.81 3.44 -2.77
N ALA A 21 -4.52 2.30 -3.40
CA ALA A 21 -5.28 1.06 -3.21
C ALA A 21 -5.21 0.56 -1.75
N TYR A 22 -4.04 0.65 -1.11
CA TYR A 22 -3.86 0.34 0.30
C TYR A 22 -4.71 1.25 1.20
N LEU A 23 -4.65 2.57 0.99
CA LEU A 23 -5.40 3.54 1.79
C LEU A 23 -6.90 3.32 1.67
N HIS A 24 -7.40 3.09 0.45
CA HIS A 24 -8.81 2.79 0.21
C HIS A 24 -9.25 1.48 0.89
N SER A 25 -8.43 0.44 0.82
CA SER A 25 -8.73 -0.85 1.47
C SER A 25 -8.67 -0.75 3.00
N SER A 26 -7.66 -0.06 3.53
CA SER A 26 -7.45 0.16 4.96
C SER A 26 -8.58 0.98 5.59
N ALA A 27 -9.08 2.00 4.90
CA ALA A 27 -10.20 2.80 5.36
C ALA A 27 -11.49 1.98 5.56
N ASN A 28 -11.68 0.91 4.77
CA ASN A 28 -12.87 0.06 4.84
C ASN A 28 -12.69 -1.18 5.73
N ALA A 29 -11.51 -1.79 5.70
CA ALA A 29 -11.23 -3.08 6.37
C ALA A 29 -10.46 -2.94 7.69
N GLY A 30 -9.96 -1.74 8.02
CA GLY A 30 -9.06 -1.50 9.14
C GLY A 30 -7.59 -1.79 8.80
N PRO A 31 -6.69 -1.84 9.78
CA PRO A 31 -5.25 -1.99 9.55
C PRO A 31 -4.88 -3.33 8.93
N GLY A 32 -3.86 -3.32 8.08
CA GLY A 32 -3.47 -4.46 7.27
C GLY A 32 -2.31 -4.15 6.34
N ILE A 33 -2.16 -4.98 5.32
CA ILE A 33 -1.01 -5.02 4.43
C ILE A 33 -1.49 -5.32 3.02
N LEU A 34 -0.90 -4.67 2.02
CA LEU A 34 -1.15 -5.02 0.62
C LEU A 34 -0.09 -6.02 0.16
N ALA A 35 -0.51 -7.24 -0.16
CA ALA A 35 0.33 -8.28 -0.74
C ALA A 35 0.23 -8.23 -2.27
N ILE A 36 1.37 -8.10 -2.94
CA ILE A 36 1.51 -8.04 -4.39
C ILE A 36 2.25 -9.29 -4.83
N ALA A 37 1.55 -10.17 -5.53
CA ALA A 37 2.08 -11.40 -6.09
C ALA A 37 2.35 -11.22 -7.58
N PHE A 38 3.56 -11.53 -8.03
CA PHE A 38 3.88 -11.58 -9.45
C PHE A 38 4.23 -13.00 -9.89
N ASP A 39 3.57 -13.46 -10.94
CA ASP A 39 3.85 -14.75 -11.54
C ASP A 39 4.80 -14.58 -12.73
N SER A 40 6.03 -15.10 -12.59
CA SER A 40 7.05 -14.97 -13.63
C SER A 40 6.80 -15.85 -14.86
N ASP A 41 5.95 -16.86 -14.74
CA ASP A 41 5.62 -17.81 -15.80
C ASP A 41 4.46 -17.29 -16.65
N THR A 42 3.43 -16.70 -16.04
CA THR A 42 2.28 -16.14 -16.76
C THR A 42 2.41 -14.64 -17.04
N GLY A 43 3.19 -13.92 -16.24
CA GLY A 43 3.26 -12.46 -16.25
C GLY A 43 2.13 -11.77 -15.48
N ASP A 44 1.31 -12.53 -14.76
CA ASP A 44 0.18 -11.98 -14.02
C ASP A 44 0.63 -11.32 -12.72
N CYS A 45 -0.02 -10.21 -12.39
CA CYS A 45 0.17 -9.50 -11.13
C CYS A 45 -1.15 -9.44 -10.37
N ASN A 46 -1.14 -9.89 -9.12
CA ASN A 46 -2.30 -9.91 -8.25
C ASN A 46 -2.03 -9.08 -7.00
N CYS A 47 -2.93 -8.18 -6.66
CA CYS A 47 -2.87 -7.38 -5.43
C CYS A 47 -3.99 -7.81 -4.49
N ASN A 48 -3.64 -8.23 -3.28
CA ASN A 48 -4.58 -8.69 -2.26
C ASN A 48 -4.36 -7.93 -0.96
N TYR A 49 -5.43 -7.36 -0.40
CA TYR A 49 -5.37 -6.75 0.92
C TYR A 49 -5.57 -7.80 2.01
N VAL A 50 -4.63 -7.88 2.95
CA VAL A 50 -4.68 -8.81 4.08
C VAL A 50 -4.74 -8.01 5.37
N THR A 51 -5.83 -8.16 6.11
CA THR A 51 -6.00 -7.53 7.43
C THR A 51 -4.92 -8.02 8.40
N ILE A 52 -4.47 -7.16 9.31
CA ILE A 52 -3.34 -7.44 10.21
C ILE A 52 -3.53 -8.68 11.11
N ASN A 53 -4.77 -9.10 11.36
CA ASN A 53 -5.06 -10.30 12.15
C ASN A 53 -4.84 -11.62 11.39
N ASN A 54 -4.73 -11.56 10.06
CA ASN A 54 -4.60 -12.70 9.17
C ASN A 54 -3.19 -12.83 8.57
N VAL A 55 -2.26 -11.95 8.95
CA VAL A 55 -0.87 -12.03 8.49
C VAL A 55 -0.01 -12.90 9.43
N PRO A 56 1.07 -13.52 8.93
CA PRO A 56 2.07 -14.19 9.73
C PRO A 56 2.63 -13.31 10.87
N PRO A 57 3.03 -13.90 12.00
CA PRO A 57 3.58 -13.16 13.14
C PRO A 57 4.74 -12.24 12.77
N GLU A 58 5.69 -12.70 11.95
CA GLU A 58 6.84 -11.91 11.51
C GLU A 58 6.46 -10.60 10.78
N ILE A 59 5.43 -10.69 9.94
CA ILE A 59 4.91 -9.57 9.17
C ILE A 59 4.12 -8.61 10.08
N ARG A 60 3.41 -9.17 11.06
CA ARG A 60 2.73 -8.38 12.09
C ARG A 60 3.72 -7.61 12.95
N GLU A 61 4.77 -8.26 13.43
CA GLU A 61 5.84 -7.61 14.21
C GLU A 61 6.48 -6.47 13.42
N SER A 62 6.80 -6.72 12.14
CA SER A 62 7.28 -5.72 11.20
C SER A 62 6.33 -4.52 11.03
N HIS A 63 5.02 -4.75 11.03
CA HIS A 63 4.02 -3.68 10.91
C HIS A 63 3.89 -2.90 12.23
N ASP A 64 3.92 -3.60 13.37
CA ASP A 64 3.88 -2.98 14.70
C ASP A 64 5.12 -2.11 14.95
N GLU A 65 6.29 -2.50 14.45
CA GLU A 65 7.49 -1.66 14.42
C GLU A 65 7.26 -0.38 13.61
N LEU A 66 6.75 -0.52 12.37
CA LEU A 66 6.45 0.62 11.51
C LEU A 66 5.44 1.58 12.17
N LEU A 67 4.43 1.04 12.85
CA LEU A 67 3.44 1.81 13.58
C LEU A 67 4.08 2.60 14.74
N LYS A 68 5.02 2.00 15.48
CA LYS A 68 5.76 2.70 16.56
C LYS A 68 6.66 3.82 16.02
N GLU A 69 7.20 3.64 14.82
CA GLU A 69 8.00 4.66 14.12
C GLU A 69 7.14 5.72 13.41
N CYS A 70 5.83 5.52 13.35
CA CYS A 70 4.86 6.42 12.77
C CYS A 70 4.41 7.41 13.84
N GLU A 71 4.51 8.71 13.55
CA GLU A 71 3.95 9.75 14.42
C GLU A 71 2.41 9.74 14.32
N GLU A 72 1.69 10.32 15.29
CA GLU A 72 0.21 10.30 15.35
C GLU A 72 -0.47 10.83 14.07
N GLU A 73 0.20 11.70 13.31
CA GLU A 73 -0.30 12.25 12.05
C GLU A 73 0.01 11.38 10.81
N HIS A 74 0.73 10.27 10.95
CA HIS A 74 1.19 9.44 9.83
C HIS A 74 0.47 8.10 9.76
N VAL A 75 0.04 7.72 8.55
CA VAL A 75 -0.48 6.41 8.23
C VAL A 75 0.68 5.48 7.85
N PRO A 76 0.87 4.36 8.59
CA PRO A 76 1.84 3.35 8.19
C PRO A 76 1.30 2.56 7.00
N ILE A 77 2.10 2.49 5.94
CA ILE A 77 1.79 1.71 4.75
C ILE A 77 2.80 0.59 4.63
N HIS A 78 2.29 -0.63 4.53
CA HIS A 78 3.10 -1.82 4.39
C HIS A 78 2.65 -2.57 3.13
N LEU A 79 3.54 -2.60 2.14
CA LEU A 79 3.38 -3.33 0.89
C LEU A 79 4.35 -4.51 0.90
N ILE A 80 3.94 -5.68 0.43
CA ILE A 80 4.83 -6.83 0.33
C ILE A 80 4.79 -7.39 -1.09
N PHE A 81 5.94 -7.40 -1.75
CA PHE A 81 6.10 -7.95 -3.09
C PHE A 81 6.67 -9.36 -3.01
N HIS A 82 5.97 -10.35 -3.54
CA HIS A 82 6.45 -11.72 -3.56
C HIS A 82 6.24 -12.35 -4.94
N ASP A 83 7.09 -13.32 -5.27
CA ASP A 83 6.86 -14.18 -6.43
C ASP A 83 5.68 -15.12 -6.14
N SER A 84 4.94 -15.55 -7.17
CA SER A 84 3.83 -16.51 -7.03
C SER A 84 4.28 -17.85 -6.43
N ASP A 85 5.55 -18.22 -6.65
CA ASP A 85 6.20 -19.40 -6.09
C ASP A 85 6.55 -19.28 -4.60
N LYS A 86 6.47 -18.08 -4.02
CA LYS A 86 6.83 -17.78 -2.63
C LYS A 86 5.61 -17.38 -1.83
N ASN A 87 5.65 -17.66 -0.52
CA ASN A 87 4.64 -17.11 0.37
C ASN A 87 4.85 -15.61 0.53
N PHE A 88 3.79 -14.84 0.77
CA PHE A 88 3.93 -13.40 1.02
C PHE A 88 4.77 -13.10 2.27
N ALA A 89 4.91 -14.03 3.23
CA ALA A 89 5.86 -13.90 4.34
C ALA A 89 7.33 -13.75 3.86
N GLU A 90 7.67 -14.41 2.75
CA GLU A 90 9.01 -14.42 2.15
C GLU A 90 9.20 -13.29 1.14
N GLY A 91 8.20 -12.41 1.00
CA GLY A 91 8.23 -11.28 0.09
C GLY A 91 9.12 -10.14 0.57
N THR A 92 9.49 -9.27 -0.37
CA THR A 92 10.17 -8.01 -0.09
C THR A 92 9.18 -7.01 0.46
N ALA A 93 9.38 -6.61 1.72
CA ALA A 93 8.58 -5.59 2.38
C ALA A 93 9.01 -4.17 1.96
N HIS A 94 8.06 -3.37 1.51
CA HIS A 94 8.21 -1.94 1.26
C HIS A 94 7.33 -1.17 2.25
N ARG A 95 7.97 -0.34 3.07
CA ARG A 95 7.33 0.38 4.17
C ARG A 95 7.36 1.88 3.89
N PHE A 96 6.22 2.54 4.02
CA PHE A 96 6.09 3.98 3.86
C PHE A 96 5.36 4.58 5.05
N LYS A 97 5.67 5.84 5.34
CA LYS A 97 4.97 6.64 6.34
C LYS A 97 4.44 7.86 5.62
N ILE A 98 3.13 7.96 5.49
CA ILE A 98 2.49 9.06 4.75
C ILE A 98 1.69 9.89 5.73
N LYS A 99 1.88 11.20 5.71
CA LYS A 99 1.06 12.10 6.52
C LYS A 99 -0.40 11.93 6.10
N ALA A 100 -1.26 11.51 7.03
CA ALA A 100 -2.70 11.56 6.82
C ALA A 100 -3.00 13.01 6.47
N LYS A 101 -3.49 13.28 5.24
CA LYS A 101 -3.91 14.64 4.91
C LYS A 101 -4.87 15.10 6.00
N PRO A 102 -4.72 16.32 6.53
CA PRO A 102 -5.74 16.85 7.43
C PRO A 102 -7.10 16.78 6.70
N PRO A 103 -8.19 16.47 7.41
CA PRO A 103 -9.53 16.61 6.84
C PRO A 103 -9.66 18.04 6.30
N GLU A 104 -10.22 18.15 5.09
CA GLU A 104 -10.30 19.39 4.31
C GLU A 104 -10.79 20.60 5.13
N GLU A 105 -9.87 21.45 5.56
CA GLU A 105 -10.12 22.89 5.69
C GLU A 105 -9.36 23.60 4.55
N GLU A 106 -9.79 23.40 3.29
CA GLU A 106 -9.55 24.38 2.20
C GLU A 106 -10.25 23.92 0.89
N GLN A 107 -11.58 23.84 0.90
CA GLN A 107 -12.40 23.90 -0.31
C GLN A 107 -13.56 24.92 -0.20
N ASN A 108 -13.41 25.95 0.63
CA ASN A 108 -14.35 27.08 0.68
C ASN A 108 -13.61 28.40 0.49
N LYS A 109 -13.06 28.62 -0.70
CA LYS A 109 -12.59 29.95 -1.10
C LYS A 109 -12.73 30.23 -2.58
N GLU A 110 -13.81 29.76 -3.20
CA GLU A 110 -14.20 30.27 -4.51
C GLU A 110 -15.72 30.13 -4.68
N LEU A 111 -16.46 31.10 -4.13
CA LEU A 111 -17.80 31.55 -4.54
C LEU A 111 -18.19 32.72 -3.64
N GLY A 112 -17.36 33.76 -3.68
CA GLY A 112 -17.58 35.05 -3.03
C GLY A 112 -17.44 36.15 -4.06
N VAL A 113 -18.13 36.04 -5.19
CA VAL A 113 -18.42 37.20 -6.03
C VAL A 113 -19.72 37.77 -5.47
N ILE A 114 -19.58 38.71 -4.54
CA ILE A 114 -20.65 39.65 -4.22
C ILE A 114 -20.47 40.79 -5.22
N GLU A 115 -21.23 40.78 -6.32
CA GLU A 115 -21.44 41.99 -7.09
C GLU A 115 -22.42 42.86 -6.32
N GLU A 116 -21.92 43.93 -5.70
CA GLU A 116 -22.75 45.06 -5.29
C GLU A 116 -22.88 46.06 -6.46
N GLU A 117 -24.07 46.65 -6.54
CA GLU A 117 -24.65 47.49 -7.61
C GLU A 117 -23.78 48.63 -8.19
#